data_AF-A0A959C0Z2-F1
#
_entry.id   AF-A0A959C0Z2-F1
#
_cell.length_a   1.000
_cell.length_b   1.000
_cell.length_c   1.000
_cell.angle_alpha   90.00
_cell.angle_beta   90.00
_cell.angle_gamma   90.00
#
_symmetry.space_group_name_H-M   'P 1'
#
loop_
_entity.id
_entity.type
_entity.pdbx_description
1 polymer ?
#
loop_
_entity_poly.entity_id
_entity_poly.type
_entity_poly.pdbx_seq_one_letter_code
_entity_poly.pdbx_strand_id
1 'polypeptide(L)'
;MKMNSLFFALLAVAGLSSCSKDMVVEQEPEPEQEKDGAESAADYLQLKAGNMWVYESYSVDLVSGETRPLKKRDSLFVRQDTTIDRAKYHILEGTRLGEPFFAILRTSGPNLIDAEGHVLFSADVLEDTLSVPADLLPAGVHSAFTVVNEVKGMEVPYGFYDALAQHVLWYFPAGSSGLPEESCRHDTAYYVKGVGLAKYASQMEGSPIRIEMRLVSR
;
A
#
# COMPACT_ATOMS: atom_id res chain seq x y z
N MET A 1 64.80 36.64 37.75
CA MET A 1 65.13 37.99 37.27
C MET A 1 66.13 37.83 36.12
N LYS A 2 65.88 38.53 35.00
CA LYS A 2 66.71 38.67 33.79
C LYS A 2 66.71 37.54 32.75
N MET A 3 65.86 37.82 31.77
CA MET A 3 65.81 37.44 30.35
C MET A 3 67.12 37.76 29.61
N ASN A 4 67.48 36.96 28.60
CA ASN A 4 68.16 37.35 27.35
C ASN A 4 68.17 36.12 26.41
N SER A 5 67.40 36.15 25.31
CA SER A 5 67.81 36.64 23.99
C SER A 5 68.74 35.67 23.27
N LEU A 6 68.25 34.98 22.25
CA LEU A 6 68.90 34.96 20.94
C LEU A 6 67.96 34.42 19.85
N PHE A 7 67.85 35.21 18.78
CA PHE A 7 67.34 34.87 17.46
C PHE A 7 68.01 33.60 16.91
N PHE A 8 67.24 32.75 16.22
CA PHE A 8 67.66 32.23 14.91
C PHE A 8 66.43 31.84 14.09
N ALA A 9 66.28 32.54 12.98
CA ALA A 9 65.30 32.28 11.94
C ALA A 9 65.68 30.99 11.18
N LEU A 10 64.71 30.13 10.91
CA LEU A 10 64.79 29.22 9.77
C LEU A 10 63.42 29.18 9.08
N LEU A 11 63.35 29.87 7.95
CA LEU A 11 62.32 29.72 6.93
C LEU A 11 62.37 28.28 6.43
N ALA A 12 61.33 27.50 6.74
CA ALA A 12 61.02 26.27 6.02
C ALA A 12 59.74 26.52 5.21
N VAL A 13 59.95 26.59 3.89
CA VAL A 13 58.97 26.81 2.84
C VAL A 13 57.88 25.73 2.91
N ALA A 14 56.73 26.07 3.47
CA ALA A 14 55.50 25.30 3.30
C ALA A 14 54.82 25.81 2.02
N GLY A 15 54.95 25.04 0.94
CA GLY A 15 54.22 25.27 -0.30
C GLY A 15 52.73 25.22 -0.02
N LEU A 16 52.05 26.36 -0.14
CA LEU A 16 50.60 26.42 -0.21
C LEU A 16 50.18 25.87 -1.58
N SER A 17 49.86 24.57 -1.61
CA SER A 17 49.05 23.97 -2.66
C SER A 17 47.70 24.66 -2.65
N SER A 18 47.52 25.62 -3.55
CA SER A 18 46.23 26.24 -3.84
C SER A 18 45.40 25.26 -4.67
N CYS A 19 44.77 24.28 -4.01
CA CYS A 19 43.63 23.58 -4.60
C CYS A 19 42.50 24.60 -4.72
N SER A 20 42.21 25.05 -5.94
CA SER A 20 40.91 25.63 -6.25
C SER A 20 39.87 24.56 -5.96
N LYS A 21 39.12 24.71 -4.86
CA LYS A 21 37.85 24.01 -4.71
C LYS A 21 36.94 24.58 -5.78
N ASP A 22 36.75 23.82 -6.85
CA ASP A 22 35.62 24.03 -7.74
C ASP A 22 34.38 23.92 -6.85
N MET A 23 33.73 25.07 -6.64
CA MET A 23 32.45 25.13 -5.96
C MET A 23 31.46 24.41 -6.86
N VAL A 24 31.18 23.15 -6.53
CA VAL A 24 29.97 22.49 -7.00
C VAL A 24 28.82 23.31 -6.42
N VAL A 25 28.19 24.10 -7.28
CA VAL A 25 26.91 24.73 -7.01
C VAL A 25 25.95 23.57 -6.83
N GLU A 26 25.63 23.21 -5.58
CA GLU A 26 24.46 22.40 -5.27
C GLU A 26 23.27 23.16 -5.84
N GLN A 27 22.76 22.68 -6.97
CA GLN A 27 21.44 23.09 -7.43
C GLN A 27 20.47 22.67 -6.33
N GLU A 28 19.85 23.65 -5.69
CA GLU A 28 18.65 23.42 -4.88
C GLU A 28 17.71 22.54 -5.69
N PRO A 29 17.22 21.41 -5.13
CA PRO A 29 16.28 20.57 -5.84
C PRO A 29 15.08 21.43 -6.24
N GLU A 30 14.87 21.52 -7.56
CA GLU A 30 13.72 22.21 -8.14
C GLU A 30 12.46 21.62 -7.49
N PRO A 31 11.52 22.45 -7.00
CA PRO A 31 10.34 21.95 -6.33
C PRO A 31 9.60 20.99 -7.27
N GLU A 32 9.46 19.73 -6.86
CA GLU A 32 8.68 18.72 -7.58
C GLU A 32 7.30 19.34 -7.89
N GLN A 33 7.02 19.58 -9.17
CA GLN A 33 5.73 20.07 -9.59
C GLN A 33 4.70 19.00 -9.21
N GLU A 34 3.80 19.33 -8.27
CA GLU A 34 2.62 18.51 -7.99
C GLU A 34 1.92 18.24 -9.32
N LYS A 35 1.85 16.96 -9.71
CA LYS A 35 1.22 16.50 -10.94
C LYS A 35 -0.25 16.87 -10.86
N ASP A 36 -0.61 18.00 -11.47
CA ASP A 36 -1.97 18.53 -11.52
C ASP A 36 -2.88 17.44 -12.12
N GLY A 37 -3.63 16.71 -11.28
CA GLY A 37 -4.47 15.58 -11.67
C GLY A 37 -4.24 14.24 -10.96
N ALA A 38 -3.33 14.15 -9.97
CA ALA A 38 -3.25 12.93 -9.13
C ALA A 38 -4.58 12.70 -8.37
N GLU A 39 -5.16 11.52 -8.53
CA GLU A 39 -6.41 11.19 -7.85
C GLU A 39 -6.17 11.00 -6.34
N SER A 40 -7.13 11.43 -5.51
CA SER A 40 -7.00 11.21 -4.07
C SER A 40 -7.50 9.82 -3.67
N ALA A 41 -6.76 9.14 -2.78
CA ALA A 41 -7.26 7.92 -2.14
C ALA A 41 -8.59 8.13 -1.40
N ALA A 42 -8.88 9.35 -0.96
CA ALA A 42 -10.14 9.68 -0.28
C ALA A 42 -11.37 9.45 -1.18
N ASP A 43 -11.22 9.69 -2.49
CA ASP A 43 -12.30 9.48 -3.46
C ASP A 43 -12.64 7.99 -3.60
N TYR A 44 -11.67 7.10 -3.42
CA TYR A 44 -11.84 5.66 -3.56
C TYR A 44 -12.24 4.95 -2.28
N LEU A 45 -11.80 5.43 -1.12
CA LEU A 45 -11.94 4.70 0.14
C LEU A 45 -13.13 5.14 0.97
N GLN A 46 -13.61 6.37 0.76
CA GLN A 46 -14.86 6.85 1.35
C GLN A 46 -14.88 6.71 2.89
N LEU A 47 -13.79 7.10 3.56
CA LEU A 47 -13.54 6.85 4.99
C LEU A 47 -14.36 7.70 5.98
N LYS A 48 -15.53 8.21 5.59
CA LYS A 48 -16.38 8.99 6.49
C LYS A 48 -17.02 8.08 7.55
N ALA A 49 -16.94 8.47 8.82
CA ALA A 49 -17.61 7.77 9.92
C ALA A 49 -19.10 7.52 9.62
N GLY A 50 -19.57 6.31 9.90
CA GLY A 50 -20.92 5.84 9.59
C GLY A 50 -21.09 5.20 8.22
N ASN A 51 -20.12 5.32 7.30
CA ASN A 51 -20.14 4.54 6.07
C ASN A 51 -19.96 3.05 6.37
N MET A 52 -20.71 2.20 5.66
CA MET A 52 -20.68 0.75 5.80
C MET A 52 -20.73 0.11 4.41
N TRP A 53 -20.14 -1.07 4.27
CA TRP A 53 -20.19 -1.90 3.08
C TRP A 53 -20.56 -3.30 3.51
N VAL A 54 -21.48 -3.93 2.80
CA VAL A 54 -21.88 -5.32 3.01
C VAL A 54 -21.55 -6.11 1.76
N TYR A 55 -20.98 -7.28 1.98
CA TYR A 55 -20.49 -8.15 0.93
C TYR A 55 -21.04 -9.56 1.07
N GLU A 56 -21.09 -10.25 -0.06
CA GLU A 56 -21.30 -11.69 -0.11
C GLU A 56 -20.07 -12.37 -0.69
N SER A 57 -19.71 -13.52 -0.11
CA SER A 57 -18.55 -14.29 -0.55
C SER A 57 -18.96 -15.42 -1.51
N TYR A 58 -18.11 -15.66 -2.51
CA TYR A 58 -18.32 -16.62 -3.58
C TYR A 58 -17.04 -17.44 -3.80
N SER A 59 -17.20 -18.71 -4.16
CA SER A 59 -16.14 -19.49 -4.81
C SER A 59 -16.39 -19.50 -6.31
N VAL A 60 -15.38 -19.14 -7.09
CA VAL A 60 -15.39 -19.16 -8.54
C VAL A 60 -14.44 -20.25 -8.99
N ASP A 61 -14.96 -21.24 -9.72
CA ASP A 61 -14.15 -22.22 -10.43
C ASP A 61 -13.71 -21.63 -11.77
N LEU A 62 -12.42 -21.44 -11.93
CA LEU A 62 -11.83 -20.76 -13.09
C LEU A 62 -11.73 -21.64 -14.32
N VAL A 63 -11.94 -22.96 -14.20
CA VAL A 63 -11.93 -23.90 -15.32
C VAL A 63 -13.30 -23.96 -15.97
N SER A 64 -14.35 -24.06 -15.15
CA SER A 64 -15.74 -24.18 -15.59
C SER A 64 -16.47 -22.83 -15.69
N GLY A 65 -15.98 -21.80 -14.98
CA GLY A 65 -16.67 -20.52 -14.79
C GLY A 65 -17.79 -20.57 -13.74
N GLU A 66 -18.02 -21.71 -13.09
CA GLU A 66 -19.09 -21.85 -12.11
C GLU A 66 -18.84 -20.95 -10.88
N THR A 67 -19.86 -20.19 -10.48
CA THR A 67 -19.83 -19.35 -9.28
C THR A 67 -20.80 -19.90 -8.24
N ARG A 68 -20.30 -20.24 -7.05
CA ARG A 68 -21.11 -20.75 -5.93
C ARG A 68 -21.05 -19.79 -4.74
N PRO A 69 -22.19 -19.42 -4.14
CA PRO A 69 -22.20 -18.59 -2.93
C PRO A 69 -21.68 -19.41 -1.73
N LEU A 70 -20.81 -18.80 -0.92
CA LEU A 70 -20.26 -19.43 0.28
C LEU A 70 -21.14 -19.21 1.52
N LYS A 71 -22.28 -18.53 1.37
CA LYS A 71 -23.23 -18.18 2.47
C LYS A 71 -22.56 -17.45 3.63
N LYS A 72 -21.43 -16.78 3.38
CA LYS A 72 -20.78 -15.85 4.30
C LYS A 72 -21.17 -14.44 3.89
N ARG A 73 -21.55 -13.64 4.90
CA ARG A 73 -21.80 -12.21 4.75
C ARG A 73 -20.71 -11.48 5.51
N ASP A 74 -19.98 -10.66 4.79
CA ASP A 74 -18.92 -9.82 5.33
C ASP A 74 -19.42 -8.38 5.40
N SER A 75 -18.88 -7.60 6.32
CA SER A 75 -19.17 -6.17 6.39
C SER A 75 -17.96 -5.39 6.83
N LEU A 76 -17.73 -4.23 6.24
CA LEU A 76 -16.74 -3.26 6.71
C LEU A 76 -17.47 -1.97 7.05
N PHE A 77 -17.12 -1.30 8.13
CA PHE A 77 -17.70 0.00 8.46
C PHE A 77 -16.67 0.92 9.10
N VAL A 78 -16.82 2.21 8.85
CA VAL A 78 -16.03 3.25 9.50
C VAL A 78 -16.68 3.59 10.83
N ARG A 79 -16.13 3.04 11.92
CA ARG A 79 -16.69 3.18 13.27
C ARG A 79 -16.66 4.62 13.75
N GLN A 80 -15.47 5.23 13.73
CA GLN A 80 -15.24 6.58 14.23
C GLN A 80 -13.92 7.14 13.71
N ASP A 81 -13.73 8.43 13.91
CA ASP A 81 -12.45 9.08 13.69
C ASP A 81 -11.59 9.00 14.97
N THR A 82 -10.27 9.05 14.81
CA THR A 82 -9.30 9.19 15.89
C THR A 82 -8.20 10.17 15.48
N THR A 83 -7.43 10.66 16.45
CA THR A 83 -6.28 11.54 16.19
C THR A 83 -5.02 10.91 16.74
N ILE A 84 -4.03 10.72 15.88
CA ILE A 84 -2.69 10.19 16.22
C ILE A 84 -1.68 11.18 15.63
N ASP A 85 -0.76 11.66 16.45
CA ASP A 85 0.27 12.63 16.05
C ASP A 85 -0.25 13.84 15.27
N ARG A 86 -1.40 14.38 15.72
CA ARG A 86 -2.12 15.52 15.11
C ARG A 86 -2.70 15.26 13.72
N ALA A 87 -2.56 14.06 13.18
CA ALA A 87 -3.25 13.64 11.97
C ALA A 87 -4.57 12.93 12.33
N LYS A 88 -5.58 13.15 11.49
CA LYS A 88 -6.88 12.47 11.60
C LYS A 88 -6.80 11.11 10.92
N TYR A 89 -7.22 10.08 11.65
CA TYR A 89 -7.36 8.71 11.18
C TYR A 89 -8.81 8.24 11.33
N HIS A 90 -9.13 7.16 10.65
CA HIS A 90 -10.43 6.52 10.62
C HIS A 90 -10.27 5.07 11.09
N ILE A 91 -11.09 4.66 12.04
CA ILE A 91 -11.12 3.28 12.53
C ILE A 91 -12.11 2.49 11.69
N LEU A 92 -11.61 1.49 10.96
CA LEU A 92 -12.43 0.55 10.20
C LEU A 92 -12.51 -0.76 10.95
N GLU A 93 -13.71 -1.30 11.05
CA GLU A 93 -14.01 -2.56 11.72
C GLU A 93 -14.94 -3.42 10.87
N GLY A 94 -14.99 -4.71 11.19
CA GLY A 94 -15.99 -5.63 10.67
C GLY A 94 -15.44 -7.03 10.41
N THR A 95 -15.77 -7.59 9.26
CA THR A 95 -15.30 -8.90 8.83
C THR A 95 -14.88 -8.89 7.37
N ARG A 96 -13.85 -9.65 7.04
CA ARG A 96 -13.35 -9.86 5.68
C ARG A 96 -13.05 -11.33 5.48
N LEU A 97 -13.74 -11.97 4.53
CA LEU A 97 -13.69 -13.43 4.30
C LEU A 97 -14.09 -14.29 5.51
N GLY A 98 -14.92 -13.74 6.39
CA GLY A 98 -15.36 -14.37 7.64
C GLY A 98 -14.42 -14.17 8.83
N GLU A 99 -13.28 -13.50 8.65
CA GLU A 99 -12.36 -13.18 9.75
C GLU A 99 -12.60 -11.75 10.26
N PRO A 100 -12.47 -11.48 11.57
CA PRO A 100 -12.51 -10.12 12.10
C PRO A 100 -11.49 -9.21 11.40
N PHE A 101 -11.92 -8.01 11.06
CA PHE A 101 -11.09 -6.99 10.44
C PHE A 101 -11.04 -5.74 11.32
N PHE A 102 -9.83 -5.19 11.46
CA PHE A 102 -9.58 -3.93 12.15
C PHE A 102 -8.45 -3.20 11.43
N ALA A 103 -8.61 -1.90 11.18
CA ALA A 103 -7.56 -1.04 10.65
C ALA A 103 -7.74 0.40 11.13
N ILE A 104 -6.63 1.11 11.32
CA ILE A 104 -6.61 2.56 11.59
C ILE A 104 -5.94 3.22 10.42
N LEU A 105 -6.69 3.99 9.64
CA LEU A 105 -6.29 4.42 8.30
C LEU A 105 -6.49 5.92 8.12
N ARG A 106 -5.60 6.56 7.37
CA ARG A 106 -5.80 7.92 6.86
C ARG A 106 -5.44 7.99 5.38
N THR A 107 -5.96 9.00 4.71
CA THR A 107 -5.54 9.34 3.36
C THR A 107 -4.57 10.51 3.40
N SER A 108 -3.55 10.48 2.55
CA SER A 108 -2.58 11.55 2.36
C SER A 108 -2.27 11.68 0.88
N GLY A 109 -2.94 12.63 0.21
CA GLY A 109 -2.89 12.77 -1.25
C GLY A 109 -3.42 11.50 -1.95
N PRO A 110 -2.61 10.84 -2.80
CA PRO A 110 -2.98 9.60 -3.47
C PRO A 110 -2.87 8.38 -2.55
N ASN A 111 -2.25 8.49 -1.39
CA ASN A 111 -1.91 7.33 -0.56
C ASN A 111 -2.92 7.06 0.56
N LEU A 112 -3.15 5.78 0.83
CA LEU A 112 -3.74 5.26 2.07
C LEU A 112 -2.62 4.83 3.00
N ILE A 113 -2.65 5.33 4.23
CA ILE A 113 -1.59 5.13 5.21
C ILE A 113 -2.18 4.57 6.51
N ASP A 114 -1.51 3.58 7.10
CA ASP A 114 -1.86 3.08 8.44
C ASP A 114 -1.33 3.98 9.58
N ALA A 115 -1.58 3.60 10.84
CA ALA A 115 -1.17 4.38 12.00
C ALA A 115 0.36 4.37 12.21
N GLU A 116 1.04 3.36 11.67
CA GLU A 116 2.49 3.17 11.71
C GLU A 116 3.21 3.95 10.60
N GLY A 117 2.48 4.44 9.60
CA GLY A 117 3.01 5.27 8.52
C GLY A 117 3.25 4.50 7.21
N HIS A 118 2.84 3.24 7.11
CA HIS A 118 3.00 2.44 5.90
C HIS A 118 1.95 2.79 4.86
N VAL A 119 2.36 2.84 3.60
CA VAL A 119 1.44 2.99 2.46
C VAL A 119 0.81 1.64 2.14
N LEU A 120 -0.50 1.53 2.31
CA LEU A 120 -1.26 0.30 2.05
C LEU A 120 -1.91 0.28 0.67
N PHE A 121 -2.15 1.44 0.06
CA PHE A 121 -2.76 1.63 -1.26
C PHE A 121 -2.36 2.99 -1.81
N SER A 122 -2.28 3.12 -3.13
CA SER A 122 -2.16 4.40 -3.82
C SER A 122 -3.22 4.50 -4.93
N ALA A 123 -3.84 5.67 -5.06
CA ALA A 123 -4.72 6.02 -6.15
C ALA A 123 -3.94 6.39 -7.44
N ASP A 124 -2.63 6.60 -7.33
CA ASP A 124 -1.78 6.71 -8.50
C ASP A 124 -1.57 5.33 -9.12
N VAL A 125 -1.85 5.22 -10.42
CA VAL A 125 -1.47 4.04 -11.20
C VAL A 125 0.05 3.95 -11.18
N LEU A 126 0.55 2.85 -10.63
CA LEU A 126 1.98 2.61 -10.51
C LEU A 126 2.48 2.02 -11.82
N GLU A 127 3.53 2.62 -12.39
CA GLU A 127 4.20 2.06 -13.58
C GLU A 127 4.99 0.79 -13.25
N ASP A 128 5.36 0.62 -11.97
CA ASP A 128 6.15 -0.51 -11.47
C ASP A 128 5.55 -1.12 -10.19
N THR A 129 6.06 -2.28 -9.83
CA THR A 129 5.65 -3.04 -8.66
C THR A 129 6.37 -2.56 -7.40
N LEU A 130 5.66 -2.38 -6.30
CA LEU A 130 6.23 -2.00 -5.01
C LEU A 130 6.39 -3.21 -4.11
N SER A 131 7.57 -3.34 -3.48
CA SER A 131 7.79 -4.34 -2.43
C SER A 131 6.98 -3.97 -1.18
N VAL A 132 6.29 -4.95 -0.60
CA VAL A 132 5.60 -4.78 0.68
C VAL A 132 6.65 -4.85 1.81
N PRO A 133 6.63 -3.91 2.77
CA PRO A 133 7.51 -3.95 3.94
C PRO A 133 7.42 -5.26 4.71
N ALA A 134 8.57 -5.74 5.21
CA ALA A 134 8.67 -7.06 5.86
C ALA A 134 7.80 -7.20 7.12
N ASP A 135 7.58 -6.10 7.83
CA ASP A 135 6.74 -6.00 9.03
C ASP A 135 5.23 -5.98 8.72
N LEU A 136 4.85 -5.72 7.47
CA LEU A 136 3.49 -5.87 6.97
C LEU A 136 3.17 -7.25 6.40
N LEU A 137 4.18 -8.13 6.29
CA LEU A 137 3.97 -9.47 5.75
C LEU A 137 3.19 -10.34 6.75
N PRO A 138 2.12 -11.03 6.29
CA PRO A 138 1.45 -12.03 7.10
C PRO A 138 2.39 -13.15 7.54
N ALA A 139 2.08 -13.80 8.66
CA ALA A 139 2.85 -14.96 9.13
C ALA A 139 2.94 -16.03 8.03
N GLY A 140 4.16 -16.51 7.77
CA GLY A 140 4.44 -17.52 6.74
C GLY A 140 4.68 -16.95 5.33
N VAL A 141 4.53 -15.63 5.12
CA VAL A 141 4.95 -14.97 3.89
C VAL A 141 6.39 -14.46 4.06
N HIS A 142 7.25 -14.69 3.05
CA HIS A 142 8.62 -14.19 3.08
C HIS A 142 8.84 -12.94 2.20
N SER A 143 8.01 -12.73 1.18
CA SER A 143 8.02 -11.53 0.36
C SER A 143 6.64 -11.26 -0.24
N ALA A 144 6.35 -10.00 -0.54
CA ALA A 144 5.16 -9.63 -1.28
C ALA A 144 5.35 -8.37 -2.09
N PHE A 145 4.52 -8.23 -3.12
CA PHE A 145 4.64 -7.21 -4.14
C PHE A 145 3.26 -6.68 -4.52
N THR A 146 3.11 -5.37 -4.69
CA THR A 146 1.84 -4.74 -5.03
C THR A 146 1.94 -3.90 -6.31
N VAL A 147 0.90 -3.95 -7.13
CA VAL A 147 0.72 -3.07 -8.31
C VAL A 147 -0.71 -2.55 -8.31
N VAL A 148 -0.91 -1.34 -8.83
CA VAL A 148 -2.23 -0.72 -8.97
C VAL A 148 -2.47 -0.39 -10.44
N ASN A 149 -3.56 -0.88 -10.99
CA ASN A 149 -3.95 -0.67 -12.38
C ASN A 149 -5.43 -0.36 -12.52
N GLU A 150 -5.81 0.35 -13.58
CA GLU A 150 -7.21 0.54 -13.91
C GLU A 150 -7.85 -0.75 -14.43
N VAL A 151 -9.12 -0.96 -14.08
CA VAL A 151 -9.98 -2.01 -14.61
C VAL A 151 -11.29 -1.37 -15.06
N LYS A 152 -11.66 -1.63 -16.32
CA LYS A 152 -12.88 -1.11 -16.92
C LYS A 152 -14.00 -2.14 -16.89
N GLY A 153 -15.22 -1.69 -16.63
CA GLY A 153 -16.41 -2.51 -16.74
C GLY A 153 -16.47 -3.72 -15.79
N MET A 154 -16.07 -3.53 -14.54
CA MET A 154 -16.23 -4.52 -13.49
C MET A 154 -17.69 -4.56 -13.01
N GLU A 155 -18.27 -5.75 -12.96
CA GLU A 155 -19.61 -5.99 -12.44
C GLU A 155 -19.58 -6.63 -11.03
N VAL A 156 -20.39 -6.09 -10.13
CA VAL A 156 -20.72 -6.66 -8.82
C VAL A 156 -22.23 -6.53 -8.60
N PRO A 157 -22.83 -7.26 -7.63
CA PRO A 157 -24.28 -7.17 -7.40
C PRO A 157 -24.79 -5.74 -7.13
N TYR A 158 -23.97 -4.88 -6.52
CA TYR A 158 -24.30 -3.48 -6.27
C TYR A 158 -24.30 -2.60 -7.54
N GLY A 159 -23.61 -2.99 -8.62
CA GLY A 159 -23.57 -2.22 -9.86
C GLY A 159 -22.39 -2.54 -10.78
N PHE A 160 -22.26 -1.71 -11.82
CA PHE A 160 -21.23 -1.81 -12.85
C PHE A 160 -20.33 -0.56 -12.82
N TYR A 161 -19.02 -0.76 -12.75
CA TYR A 161 -18.07 0.32 -12.44
C TYR A 161 -16.73 0.16 -13.16
N ASP A 162 -16.05 1.28 -13.35
CA ASP A 162 -14.60 1.29 -13.48
C ASP A 162 -13.96 1.32 -12.09
N ALA A 163 -12.80 0.70 -11.93
CA ALA A 163 -12.12 0.55 -10.64
C ALA A 163 -10.61 0.71 -10.76
N LEU A 164 -9.97 1.05 -9.64
CA LEU A 164 -8.57 0.79 -9.41
C LEU A 164 -8.43 -0.59 -8.77
N ALA A 165 -7.72 -1.49 -9.43
CA ALA A 165 -7.39 -2.80 -8.92
C ALA A 165 -5.99 -2.77 -8.32
N GLN A 166 -5.92 -2.94 -7.00
CA GLN A 166 -4.66 -3.22 -6.31
C GLN A 166 -4.45 -4.73 -6.28
N HIS A 167 -3.46 -5.21 -7.02
CA HIS A 167 -3.05 -6.61 -7.04
C HIS A 167 -1.84 -6.82 -6.12
N VAL A 168 -1.91 -7.81 -5.23
CA VAL A 168 -0.82 -8.18 -4.32
C VAL A 168 -0.44 -9.65 -4.53
N LEU A 169 0.84 -9.90 -4.78
CA LEU A 169 1.42 -11.24 -4.84
C LEU A 169 2.10 -11.54 -3.52
N TRP A 170 1.69 -12.62 -2.86
CA TRP A 170 2.28 -13.11 -1.60
C TRP A 170 3.09 -14.37 -1.87
N TYR A 171 4.37 -14.39 -1.54
CA TYR A 171 5.24 -15.54 -1.71
C TYR A 171 5.47 -16.28 -0.40
N PHE A 172 5.18 -17.57 -0.42
CA PHE A 172 5.31 -18.48 0.72
C PHE A 172 6.52 -19.40 0.49
N PRO A 173 7.40 -19.60 1.48
CA PRO A 173 8.53 -20.50 1.34
C PRO A 173 8.05 -21.95 1.22
N ALA A 174 8.81 -22.79 0.52
CA ALA A 174 8.51 -24.22 0.42
C ALA A 174 8.34 -24.88 1.80
N GLY A 175 7.38 -25.80 1.92
CA GLY A 175 7.07 -26.49 3.18
C GLY A 175 6.28 -25.67 4.20
N SER A 176 6.11 -24.35 3.99
CA SER A 176 5.08 -23.61 4.73
C SER A 176 3.70 -24.02 4.21
N SER A 177 2.71 -24.11 5.10
CA SER A 177 1.32 -24.43 4.71
C SER A 177 1.07 -25.86 4.20
N GLY A 178 2.04 -26.78 4.30
CA GLY A 178 1.93 -28.13 3.75
C GLY A 178 2.05 -28.20 2.23
N LEU A 179 2.54 -27.12 1.59
CA LEU A 179 2.79 -27.07 0.16
C LEU A 179 4.20 -27.58 -0.15
N PRO A 180 4.37 -28.42 -1.19
CA PRO A 180 5.63 -29.10 -1.47
C PRO A 180 6.71 -28.17 -2.05
N GLU A 181 6.32 -27.04 -2.63
CA GLU A 181 7.18 -26.09 -3.32
C GLU A 181 6.83 -24.66 -2.88
N GLU A 182 7.65 -23.69 -3.29
CA GLU A 182 7.29 -22.28 -3.15
C GLU A 182 5.95 -22.03 -3.85
N SER A 183 5.11 -21.25 -3.19
CA SER A 183 3.76 -20.98 -3.68
C SER A 183 3.47 -19.51 -3.62
N CYS A 184 2.66 -19.04 -4.57
CA CYS A 184 2.21 -17.66 -4.63
C CYS A 184 0.70 -17.59 -4.39
N ARG A 185 0.25 -16.60 -3.63
CA ARG A 185 -1.16 -16.21 -3.55
C ARG A 185 -1.35 -14.84 -4.18
N HIS A 186 -2.34 -14.75 -5.05
CA HIS A 186 -2.79 -13.52 -5.67
C HIS A 186 -4.00 -12.98 -4.93
N ASP A 187 -3.87 -11.78 -4.37
CA ASP A 187 -4.99 -11.03 -3.82
C ASP A 187 -5.26 -9.81 -4.71
N THR A 188 -6.52 -9.43 -4.87
CA THR A 188 -6.87 -8.22 -5.63
C THR A 188 -8.03 -7.49 -4.98
N ALA A 189 -7.79 -6.24 -4.59
CA ALA A 189 -8.81 -5.32 -4.09
C ALA A 189 -9.20 -4.34 -5.19
N TYR A 190 -10.50 -4.20 -5.45
CA TYR A 190 -11.04 -3.32 -6.48
C TYR A 190 -11.75 -2.16 -5.81
N TYR A 191 -11.17 -0.97 -5.92
CA TYR A 191 -11.71 0.27 -5.36
C TYR A 191 -12.41 1.07 -6.44
N VAL A 192 -13.63 1.50 -6.15
CA VAL A 192 -14.46 2.29 -7.05
C VAL A 192 -14.63 3.70 -6.50
N LYS A 193 -14.39 4.69 -7.37
CA LYS A 193 -14.51 6.11 -7.03
C LYS A 193 -15.92 6.42 -6.53
N GLY A 194 -16.01 7.12 -5.41
CA GLY A 194 -17.26 7.46 -4.76
C GLY A 194 -17.96 6.28 -4.10
N VAL A 195 -17.44 5.05 -4.16
CA VAL A 195 -18.09 3.84 -3.60
C VAL A 195 -17.29 3.22 -2.48
N GLY A 196 -15.99 2.93 -2.64
CA GLY A 196 -15.24 2.11 -1.70
C GLY A 196 -14.64 0.86 -2.35
N LEU A 197 -14.26 -0.11 -1.51
CA LEU A 197 -13.96 -1.47 -1.94
C LEU A 197 -15.23 -2.12 -2.51
N ALA A 198 -15.26 -2.39 -3.82
CA ALA A 198 -16.40 -3.01 -4.49
C ALA A 198 -16.24 -4.53 -4.63
N LYS A 199 -15.00 -5.00 -4.75
CA LYS A 199 -14.67 -6.42 -4.86
C LYS A 199 -13.33 -6.70 -4.20
N TYR A 200 -13.20 -7.87 -3.58
CA TYR A 200 -11.92 -8.46 -3.23
C TYR A 200 -11.85 -9.89 -3.79
N ALA A 201 -10.71 -10.31 -4.29
CA ALA A 201 -10.49 -11.66 -4.78
C ALA A 201 -9.18 -12.23 -4.23
N SER A 202 -9.16 -13.53 -3.95
CA SER A 202 -7.95 -14.26 -3.51
C SER A 202 -7.87 -15.62 -4.18
N GLN A 203 -6.69 -15.97 -4.68
CA GLN A 203 -6.43 -17.23 -5.37
C GLN A 203 -5.01 -17.71 -5.09
N MET A 204 -4.86 -18.99 -4.76
CA MET A 204 -3.55 -19.65 -4.75
C MET A 204 -3.15 -20.00 -6.18
N GLU A 205 -1.88 -19.77 -6.54
CA GLU A 205 -1.33 -20.20 -7.82
C GLU A 205 -1.54 -21.71 -8.03
N GLY A 206 -1.93 -22.10 -9.24
CA GLY A 206 -2.29 -23.48 -9.58
C GLY A 206 -3.66 -23.95 -9.06
N SER A 207 -4.32 -23.23 -8.14
CA SER A 207 -5.69 -23.56 -7.72
C SER A 207 -6.69 -23.15 -8.81
N PRO A 208 -7.64 -24.04 -9.19
CA PRO A 208 -8.75 -23.67 -10.05
C PRO A 208 -9.80 -22.84 -9.32
N ILE A 209 -9.72 -22.75 -7.99
CA ILE A 209 -10.70 -22.02 -7.18
C ILE A 209 -10.15 -20.66 -6.78
N ARG A 210 -10.94 -19.62 -7.07
CA ARG A 210 -10.78 -18.25 -6.58
C ARG A 210 -11.89 -17.91 -5.60
N ILE A 211 -11.54 -17.33 -4.47
CA ILE A 211 -12.51 -16.80 -3.52
C ILE A 211 -12.72 -15.33 -3.81
N GLU A 212 -13.97 -14.88 -3.83
CA GLU A 212 -14.33 -13.49 -4.06
C GLU A 212 -15.27 -12.98 -2.97
N MET A 213 -15.13 -11.70 -2.63
CA MET A 213 -16.05 -10.93 -1.81
C MET A 213 -16.58 -9.80 -2.70
N ARG A 214 -17.90 -9.74 -2.92
CA ARG A 214 -18.53 -8.80 -3.85
C ARG A 214 -19.51 -7.90 -3.11
N LEU A 215 -19.46 -6.59 -3.37
CA LEU A 215 -20.33 -5.61 -2.74
C LEU A 215 -21.79 -5.84 -3.14
N VAL A 216 -22.67 -5.87 -2.14
CA VAL A 216 -24.12 -6.01 -2.31
C VAL A 216 -24.90 -4.80 -1.82
N SER A 217 -24.38 -4.06 -0.83
CA SER A 217 -24.98 -2.81 -0.36
C SER A 217 -23.97 -1.90 0.33
N ARG A 218 -24.26 -0.60 0.36
CA ARG A 218 -23.54 0.45 1.08
C ARG A 218 -24.50 1.33 1.86
#